data_AF-A0A2V8VYF2-F1
#
_entry.id   AF-A0A2V8VYF2-F1
#
_cell.length_a   1.000
_cell.length_b   1.000
_cell.length_c   1.000
_cell.angle_alpha   90.00
_cell.angle_beta   90.00
_cell.angle_gamma   90.00
#
_symmetry.space_group_name_H-M   'P 1'
#
loop_
_entity.id
_entity.type
_entity.pdbx_description
1 polymer ?
#
loop_
_entity_poly.entity_id
_entity_poly.type
_entity_poly.pdbx_seq_one_letter_code
_entity_poly.pdbx_strand_id
1 'polypeptide(L)'
;MQSSTRWPPWVAVDEERLGVRPPWLTEDGLPRSSVHAILQSRDGFLWVGTEEGLVRFDGAGFRVYDTSNTPGPRNDQIWALAEDRGGTLWIDG
;
A
#
# COMPACT_ATOMS: atom_id res chain seq x y z
N MET A 1 1.94 -1.98 37.61
CA MET A 1 2.61 -3.22 37.16
C MET A 1 2.51 -3.26 35.65
N GLN A 2 3.58 -2.90 34.93
CA GLN A 2 3.64 -3.06 33.47
C GLN A 2 4.44 -4.34 33.19
N SER A 3 3.82 -5.29 32.50
CA SER A 3 4.45 -6.55 32.13
C SER A 3 5.40 -6.31 30.97
N SER A 4 6.71 -6.37 31.25
CA SER A 4 7.74 -6.44 30.22
C SER A 4 7.82 -7.87 29.71
N THR A 5 7.18 -8.15 28.56
CA THR A 5 7.43 -9.39 27.84
C THR A 5 8.76 -9.26 27.11
N ARG A 6 9.76 -10.05 27.53
CA ARG A 6 11.05 -10.15 26.85
C ARG A 6 10.93 -11.20 25.76
N TRP A 7 10.91 -10.77 24.50
CA TRP A 7 10.81 -11.68 23.36
C TRP A 7 12.06 -12.56 23.25
N PRO A 8 11.93 -13.81 22.76
CA PRO A 8 13.07 -14.68 22.54
C PRO A 8 14.07 -14.11 21.53
N PRO A 9 15.37 -14.44 21.62
CA PRO A 9 16.41 -13.86 20.75
C PRO A 9 16.26 -14.22 19.27
N TRP A 10 15.49 -15.25 18.91
CA TRP A 10 15.14 -15.58 17.52
C TRP A 10 13.92 -14.81 16.98
N VAL A 11 13.26 -14.02 17.84
CA VAL A 11 12.23 -13.03 17.46
C VAL A 11 12.86 -11.63 17.34
N ALA A 12 14.08 -11.42 17.87
CA ALA A 12 14.89 -10.27 17.53
C ALA A 12 15.35 -10.45 16.07
N VAL A 13 14.58 -9.87 15.16
CA VAL A 13 14.93 -9.76 13.75
C VAL A 13 16.31 -9.08 13.68
N ASP A 14 17.32 -9.80 13.22
CA ASP A 14 18.60 -9.22 12.83
C ASP A 14 18.35 -8.42 11.54
N GLU A 15 18.04 -7.14 11.71
CA GLU A 15 17.67 -6.24 10.63
C GLU A 15 18.79 -6.09 9.59
N GLU A 16 20.05 -6.27 9.99
CA GLU A 16 21.21 -6.17 9.09
C GLU A 16 21.36 -7.38 8.16
N ARG A 17 20.93 -8.59 8.58
CA ARG A 17 21.02 -9.80 7.75
C ARG A 17 19.87 -10.00 6.76
N LEU A 18 18.75 -9.31 6.94
CA LEU A 18 17.54 -9.50 6.12
C LEU A 18 17.29 -8.39 5.10
N GLY A 19 18.11 -7.32 5.10
CA GLY A 19 17.93 -6.20 4.16
C GLY A 19 16.55 -5.55 4.33
N VAL A 20 16.08 -5.39 5.58
CA VAL A 20 14.81 -4.72 5.85
C VAL A 20 14.93 -3.27 5.41
N ARG A 21 14.10 -2.86 4.46
CA ARG A 21 13.99 -1.45 4.11
C ARG A 21 13.19 -0.73 5.18
N PRO A 22 13.57 0.50 5.56
CA PRO A 22 12.73 1.32 6.41
C PRO A 22 11.33 1.45 5.79
N PRO A 23 10.28 1.59 6.62
CA PRO A 23 8.93 1.74 6.13
C PRO A 23 8.81 3.01 5.29
N TRP A 24 8.01 2.96 4.23
CA TRP A 24 7.66 4.15 3.46
C TRP A 24 6.77 5.06 4.29
N LEU A 25 7.10 6.35 4.30
CA LEU A 25 6.39 7.39 5.04
C LEU A 25 5.70 8.35 4.06
N THR A 26 4.94 9.30 4.61
CA THR A 26 4.25 10.31 3.81
C THR A 26 5.20 11.17 2.97
N GLU A 27 6.42 11.38 3.45
CA GLU A 27 7.47 12.07 2.70
C GLU A 27 7.94 11.31 1.44
N ASP A 28 7.73 10.00 1.39
CA ASP A 28 8.04 9.16 0.22
C ASP A 28 6.90 9.16 -0.82
N GLY A 29 5.76 9.81 -0.51
CA GLY A 29 4.60 9.92 -1.39
C GLY A 29 3.47 8.92 -1.11
N LEU A 30 3.57 8.12 -0.04
CA LEU A 30 2.47 7.28 0.43
C LEU A 30 1.46 8.13 1.24
N PRO A 31 0.18 8.21 0.85
CA PRO A 31 -0.82 8.95 1.61
C PRO A 31 -0.92 8.47 3.06
N ARG A 32 -1.19 9.41 3.98
CA ARG A 32 -1.31 9.12 5.41
C ARG A 32 -2.74 8.70 5.74
N SER A 33 -3.19 7.61 5.13
CA SER A 33 -4.59 7.18 5.15
C SER A 33 -4.71 5.68 5.44
N SER A 34 -5.91 5.24 5.82
CA SER A 34 -6.19 3.82 6.03
C SER A 34 -6.05 3.06 4.71
N VAL A 35 -5.41 1.89 4.76
CA VAL A 35 -5.36 0.95 3.63
C VAL A 35 -6.50 -0.06 3.76
N HIS A 36 -7.29 -0.22 2.70
CA HIS A 36 -8.41 -1.17 2.66
C HIS A 36 -8.12 -2.38 1.77
N ALA A 37 -7.35 -2.20 0.70
CA ALA A 37 -7.03 -3.26 -0.26
C ALA A 37 -5.61 -3.13 -0.79
N ILE A 38 -4.98 -4.27 -1.08
CA ILE A 38 -3.67 -4.34 -1.76
C ILE A 38 -3.77 -5.40 -2.85
N LEU A 39 -3.30 -5.07 -4.05
CA LEU A 39 -3.22 -5.99 -5.19
C LEU A 39 -1.89 -5.79 -5.92
N GLN A 40 -1.17 -6.87 -6.19
CA GLN A 40 -0.07 -6.84 -7.16
C GLN A 40 -0.62 -7.18 -8.54
N SER A 41 -0.46 -6.27 -9.50
CA SER A 41 -0.88 -6.53 -10.87
C SER A 41 0.14 -7.40 -11.60
N ARG A 42 -0.28 -8.06 -12.68
CA ARG A 42 0.57 -8.98 -13.46
C ARG A 42 1.79 -8.32 -14.11
N ASP A 43 1.71 -7.01 -14.36
CA ASP A 43 2.82 -6.20 -14.86
C ASP A 43 3.80 -5.75 -13.75
N GLY A 44 3.54 -6.12 -12.49
CA GLY A 44 4.48 -6.01 -11.38
C GLY A 44 4.25 -4.80 -10.47
N PHE A 45 3.33 -3.90 -10.79
CA PHE A 45 2.99 -2.78 -9.89
C PHE A 45 2.22 -3.26 -8.66
N LEU A 46 2.41 -2.57 -7.54
CA LEU A 46 1.53 -2.68 -6.39
C LEU A 46 0.46 -1.59 -6.46
N TRP A 47 -0.79 -2.00 -6.30
CA TRP A 47 -1.95 -1.13 -6.19
C TRP A 47 -2.50 -1.19 -4.77
N VAL A 48 -2.76 -0.04 -4.19
CA VAL A 48 -3.24 0.11 -2.81
C VAL A 48 -4.49 0.98 -2.82
N GLY A 49 -5.60 0.42 -2.34
CA GLY A 49 -6.84 1.14 -2.13
C GLY A 49 -6.83 1.79 -0.75
N THR A 50 -7.07 3.11 -0.71
CA THR A 50 -7.02 3.91 0.53
C THR A 50 -8.27 4.76 0.71
N GLU A 51 -8.40 5.43 1.85
CA GLU A 51 -9.45 6.46 2.06
C GLU A 51 -9.27 7.72 1.20
N GLU A 52 -8.05 7.96 0.70
CA GLU A 52 -7.64 9.19 -0.01
C GLU A 52 -7.19 8.89 -1.45
N GLY A 53 -7.78 7.86 -2.07
CA GLY A 53 -7.53 7.51 -3.47
C GLY A 53 -6.82 6.18 -3.67
N LEU A 54 -6.60 5.87 -4.95
CA LEU A 54 -5.85 4.70 -5.40
C LEU A 54 -4.37 5.05 -5.51
N VAL A 55 -3.50 4.23 -4.90
CA VAL A 55 -2.06 4.42 -4.96
C VAL A 55 -1.43 3.32 -5.82
N ARG A 56 -0.57 3.70 -6.76
CA ARG A 56 0.29 2.78 -7.51
C ARG A 56 1.74 2.94 -7.05
N PHE A 57 2.42 1.82 -6.83
CA PHE A 57 3.83 1.75 -6.48
C PHE A 57 4.59 0.88 -7.48
N ASP A 58 5.73 1.38 -7.96
CA ASP A 58 6.57 0.75 -8.99
C ASP A 58 7.87 0.11 -8.46
N GLY A 59 8.05 0.08 -7.13
CA GLY A 59 9.29 -0.37 -6.49
C GLY A 59 10.23 0.77 -6.09
N ALA A 60 10.04 1.96 -6.63
CA ALA A 60 10.84 3.15 -6.36
C ALA A 60 10.02 4.35 -5.87
N GLY A 61 8.80 4.53 -6.34
CA GLY A 61 7.96 5.67 -5.98
C GLY A 61 6.46 5.40 -6.09
N PHE A 62 5.69 6.30 -5.49
CA PHE A 62 4.24 6.24 -5.42
C PHE A 62 3.59 7.25 -6.36
N ARG A 63 2.44 6.88 -6.92
CA ARG A 63 1.54 7.78 -7.65
C ARG A 63 0.13 7.62 -7.14
N VAL A 64 -0.51 8.74 -6.80
CA VAL A 64 -1.87 8.79 -6.26
C VAL A 64 -2.84 9.18 -7.38
N TYR A 65 -3.99 8.50 -7.42
CA TYR A 65 -5.12 8.78 -8.31
C TYR A 65 -6.36 9.02 -7.45
N ASP A 66 -6.90 10.23 -7.54
CA ASP A 66 -8.07 10.68 -6.77
C ASP A 66 -9.02 11.49 -7.66
N THR A 67 -10.17 11.88 -7.10
CA THR A 67 -11.20 12.66 -7.81
C THR A 67 -10.74 14.06 -8.22
N SER A 68 -9.70 14.60 -7.59
CA SER A 68 -9.17 15.93 -7.91
C SER A 68 -8.20 15.91 -9.11
N ASN A 69 -7.50 14.79 -9.31
CA ASN A 69 -6.40 14.69 -10.27
C ASN A 69 -6.66 13.71 -11.43
N THR A 70 -7.65 12.83 -11.30
CA THR A 70 -7.93 11.77 -12.27
C THR A 70 -9.42 11.77 -12.65
N PRO A 71 -9.76 11.88 -13.95
CA PRO A 71 -11.11 11.68 -14.41
C PRO A 71 -11.56 10.23 -14.24
N GLY A 72 -12.77 9.99 -13.74
CA GLY A 72 -13.38 8.66 -13.67
C GLY A 72 -13.83 8.24 -12.28
N PRO A 73 -12.94 8.22 -11.26
CA PRO A 73 -13.32 7.99 -9.87
C PRO A 73 -14.41 8.97 -9.45
N ARG A 74 -15.41 8.47 -8.72
CA ARG A 74 -16.51 9.29 -8.16
C ARG A 74 -16.36 9.52 -6.67
N ASN A 75 -15.52 8.73 -6.02
CA ASN A 75 -15.16 8.77 -4.61
C ASN A 75 -13.66 8.49 -4.49
N ASP A 76 -13.02 9.03 -3.46
CA ASP A 76 -11.61 8.79 -3.15
C ASP A 76 -11.43 7.49 -2.34
N GLN A 77 -12.46 7.04 -1.61
CA GLN A 77 -12.37 5.82 -0.83
C GLN A 77 -12.39 4.59 -1.74
N ILE A 78 -11.33 3.78 -1.70
CA ILE A 78 -11.21 2.56 -2.48
C ILE A 78 -11.20 1.35 -1.55
N TRP A 79 -12.28 0.57 -1.57
CA TRP A 79 -12.50 -0.56 -0.66
C TRP A 79 -11.95 -1.88 -1.18
N ALA A 80 -12.03 -2.10 -2.49
CA ALA A 80 -11.60 -3.35 -3.10
C ALA A 80 -10.93 -3.12 -4.45
N LEU A 81 -10.03 -4.05 -4.78
CA LEU A 81 -9.28 -4.10 -6.03
C LEU A 81 -9.41 -5.50 -6.63
N ALA A 82 -9.58 -5.57 -7.94
CA ALA A 82 -9.51 -6.82 -8.68
C ALA A 82 -8.85 -6.60 -10.04
N GLU A 83 -7.99 -7.53 -10.46
CA GLU A 83 -7.45 -7.56 -11.82
C GLU A 83 -8.13 -8.68 -12.60
N ASP A 84 -8.71 -8.36 -13.75
CA ASP A 84 -9.31 -9.37 -14.61
C ASP A 84 -8.26 -10.14 -15.45
N ARG A 85 -8.73 -11.08 -16.28
CA ARG A 85 -7.82 -11.86 -17.13
C ARG A 85 -7.14 -11.05 -18.22
N GLY A 86 -7.70 -9.92 -18.62
CA GLY A 86 -7.13 -9.00 -19.62
C GLY A 86 -6.13 -8.01 -19.03
N GLY A 87 -5.97 -7.96 -17.70
CA GLY A 87 -5.10 -7.00 -17.02
C GLY A 87 -5.79 -5.68 -16.70
N THR A 88 -7.13 -5.60 -16.83
CA THR A 88 -7.87 -4.42 -16.40
C THR A 88 -7.98 -4.42 -14.89
N LEU A 89 -7.58 -3.30 -14.27
CA LEU A 89 -7.81 -3.06 -12.85
C LEU A 89 -9.23 -2.54 -12.64
N TRP A 90 -9.98 -3.24 -11.81
CA TRP A 90 -11.31 -2.89 -11.31
C TRP A 90 -11.18 -2.39 -9.88
N ILE A 91 -11.88 -1.30 -9.59
CA ILE A 91 -11.93 -0.65 -8.28
C ILE A 91 -13.37 -0.59 -7.78
N ASP A 92 -13.56 -0.77 -6.48
CA ASP A 92 -14.84 -0.57 -5.78
C ASP A 92 -14.68 0.55 -4.74
N GLY A 93 -15.66 1.45 -4.65
CA GLY A 93 -15.59 2.69 -3.87
C GLY A 93 -16.94 3.32 -3.58
#